data_AF-A0A4Y9N1A3-F1
#
_entry.id   AF-A0A4Y9N1A3-F1
#
_cell.length_a   1.000
_cell.length_b   1.000
_cell.length_c   1.000
_cell.angle_alpha   90.00
_cell.angle_beta   90.00
_cell.angle_gamma   90.00
#
_symmetry.space_group_name_H-M   'P 1'
#
loop_
_entity.id
_entity.type
_entity.pdbx_description
1 polymer ?
#
loop_
_entity_poly.entity_id
_entity_poly.type
_entity_poly.pdbx_seq_one_letter_code
_entity_poly.pdbx_strand_id
1 'polypeptide(L)'
;MVERVMSSVRKPCVEPGCPNYVETTAVSARQSVKRNRCRDHQRAFDRAYDRVRDGRPNRVARNDSEYRAIRKPIGLRCALRIAGVCTGWATTWDHKTPLAAGGTHHRSNLQPACVPCNSSKGAQISTPKP
;
A
#
# COMPACT_ATOMS: atom_id res chain seq x y z
N MET A 1 -13.39 -42.06 -9.20
CA MET A 1 -12.76 -40.83 -8.68
C MET A 1 -11.43 -40.67 -9.39
N VAL A 2 -11.24 -39.61 -10.19
CA VAL A 2 -9.93 -39.33 -10.82
C VAL A 2 -9.22 -38.36 -9.89
N GLU A 3 -8.20 -38.82 -9.18
CA GLU A 3 -7.37 -37.94 -8.35
C GLU A 3 -6.65 -36.95 -9.26
N ARG A 4 -6.97 -35.67 -9.08
CA ARG A 4 -6.31 -34.58 -9.81
C ARG A 4 -4.95 -34.37 -9.16
N VAL A 5 -3.95 -35.15 -9.58
CA VAL A 5 -2.55 -34.94 -9.18
C VAL A 5 -2.18 -33.51 -9.59
N MET A 6 -1.98 -32.62 -8.62
CA MET A 6 -1.46 -31.28 -8.87
C MET A 6 0.02 -31.42 -9.23
N SER A 7 0.31 -31.73 -10.49
CA SER A 7 1.69 -31.87 -10.98
C SER A 7 2.45 -30.56 -10.75
N SER A 8 3.41 -30.58 -9.84
CA SER A 8 4.34 -29.47 -9.63
C SER A 8 5.13 -29.23 -10.91
N VAL A 9 5.01 -28.03 -11.48
CA VAL A 9 5.77 -27.64 -12.67
C VAL A 9 7.05 -26.94 -12.22
N ARG A 10 8.19 -27.52 -12.59
CA ARG A 10 9.52 -26.94 -12.37
C ARG A 10 9.80 -25.90 -13.45
N LYS A 11 9.98 -24.64 -13.05
CA LYS A 11 10.26 -23.51 -13.96
C LYS A 11 11.60 -22.88 -13.62
N PRO A 12 12.37 -22.39 -14.61
CA PRO A 12 13.60 -21.68 -14.32
C PRO A 12 13.31 -20.39 -13.53
N CYS A 13 14.28 -19.96 -12.73
CA CYS A 13 14.26 -18.65 -12.10
C CYS A 13 14.21 -17.56 -13.19
N VAL A 14 13.40 -16.53 -12.97
CA VAL A 14 13.23 -15.43 -13.93
C VAL A 14 14.43 -14.46 -13.99
N GLU A 15 15.31 -14.51 -12.99
CA GLU A 15 16.49 -13.65 -12.95
C GLU A 15 17.54 -14.09 -13.99
N PRO A 16 18.01 -13.19 -14.88
CA PRO A 16 18.95 -13.52 -15.94
C PRO A 16 20.22 -14.22 -15.42
N GLY A 17 20.63 -15.30 -16.07
CA GLY A 17 21.84 -16.06 -15.71
C GLY A 17 21.73 -16.88 -14.43
N CYS A 18 20.57 -16.91 -13.75
CA CYS A 18 20.39 -17.75 -12.58
C CYS A 18 20.20 -19.23 -12.97
N PRO A 19 21.02 -20.18 -12.48
CA PRO A 19 20.88 -21.60 -12.82
C PRO A 19 19.76 -22.31 -12.04
N ASN A 20 19.10 -21.62 -11.11
CA ASN A 20 18.15 -22.23 -10.19
C ASN A 20 16.75 -22.38 -10.82
N TYR A 21 16.00 -23.35 -10.30
CA TYR A 21 14.61 -23.61 -10.67
C TYR A 21 13.68 -23.44 -9.47
N VAL A 22 12.40 -23.19 -9.73
CA VAL A 22 11.33 -23.11 -8.75
C VAL A 22 10.26 -24.15 -9.03
N GLU A 23 9.68 -24.70 -7.97
CA GLU A 23 8.53 -25.59 -8.05
C GLU A 23 7.26 -24.74 -7.92
N THR A 24 6.36 -24.87 -8.90
CA THR A 24 5.12 -24.08 -8.95
C THR A 24 3.92 -25.00 -9.08
N THR A 25 2.86 -24.72 -8.31
CA THR A 25 1.61 -25.51 -8.31
C THR A 25 0.52 -24.92 -9.20
N ALA A 26 0.73 -23.73 -9.78
CA ALA A 26 -0.28 -22.99 -10.53
C ALA A 26 -0.10 -23.12 -12.05
N VAL A 27 -1.05 -23.80 -12.69
CA VAL A 27 -1.22 -23.94 -14.15
C VAL A 27 -1.88 -22.74 -14.83
N SER A 28 -2.30 -21.69 -14.10
CA SER A 28 -2.96 -20.52 -14.70
C SER A 28 -2.08 -19.27 -14.68
N ALA A 29 -1.91 -18.66 -15.86
CA ALA A 29 -1.17 -17.42 -16.08
C ALA A 29 -1.73 -16.20 -15.31
N ARG A 30 -2.93 -16.31 -14.76
CA ARG A 30 -3.64 -15.21 -14.08
C ARG A 30 -3.44 -15.17 -12.56
N GLN A 31 -2.92 -16.24 -11.95
CA GLN A 31 -2.89 -16.35 -10.49
C GLN A 31 -1.50 -16.65 -9.95
N SER A 32 -0.62 -15.64 -10.02
CA SER A 32 0.30 -15.25 -8.94
C SER A 32 1.32 -14.27 -9.51
N VAL A 33 1.26 -13.03 -9.07
CA VAL A 33 2.22 -11.98 -9.41
C VAL A 33 3.59 -12.22 -8.75
N LYS A 34 3.77 -13.32 -8.01
CA LYS A 34 5.09 -13.81 -7.57
C LYS A 34 5.75 -14.51 -8.76
N ARG A 35 6.37 -13.69 -9.62
CA ARG A 35 7.23 -14.15 -10.72
C ARG A 35 8.20 -15.20 -10.19
N ASN A 36 8.30 -16.32 -10.91
CA ASN A 36 9.08 -17.53 -10.60
C ASN A 36 10.54 -17.22 -10.19
N ARG A 37 10.81 -16.79 -8.96
CA ARG A 37 12.15 -16.51 -8.43
C ARG A 37 12.58 -17.58 -7.46
N CYS A 38 13.83 -18.02 -7.55
CA CYS A 38 14.41 -18.88 -6.52
C CYS A 38 14.39 -18.16 -5.16
N ARG A 39 14.55 -18.92 -4.06
CA ARG A 39 14.46 -18.39 -2.69
C ARG A 39 15.33 -17.15 -2.47
N ASP A 40 16.54 -17.13 -3.00
CA ASP A 40 17.49 -16.05 -2.77
C ASP A 40 17.11 -14.78 -3.56
N HIS A 41 16.71 -14.94 -4.82
CA HIS A 41 16.20 -13.84 -5.63
C HIS A 41 14.84 -13.33 -5.16
N GLN A 42 13.99 -14.20 -4.62
CA GLN A 42 12.75 -13.80 -3.97
C GLN A 42 13.05 -12.96 -2.72
N ARG A 43 13.99 -13.38 -1.86
CA ARG A 43 14.43 -12.59 -0.69
C ARG A 43 15.03 -11.25 -1.10
N ALA A 44 15.85 -11.22 -2.15
CA ALA A 44 16.43 -9.98 -2.67
C ALA A 44 15.34 -9.03 -3.19
N PHE A 45 14.39 -9.56 -3.97
CA PHE A 45 13.23 -8.81 -4.44
C PHE A 45 12.39 -8.28 -3.29
N ASP A 46 12.09 -9.11 -2.29
CA ASP A 46 11.29 -8.72 -1.13
C ASP A 46 11.98 -7.61 -0.34
N ARG A 47 13.31 -7.70 -0.11
CA ARG A 47 14.09 -6.63 0.53
C ARG A 47 14.06 -5.32 -0.25
N ALA A 48 14.24 -5.39 -1.58
CA ALA A 48 14.20 -4.22 -2.45
C ALA A 48 12.79 -3.59 -2.46
N TYR A 49 11.76 -4.42 -2.55
CA TYR A 49 10.36 -4.02 -2.51
C TYR A 49 9.99 -3.39 -1.17
N ASP A 50 10.40 -4.00 -0.05
CA ASP A 50 10.19 -3.47 1.29
C ASP A 50 10.88 -2.13 1.49
N ARG A 51 12.12 -1.95 1.00
CA ARG A 51 12.81 -0.64 1.03
C ARG A 51 12.02 0.43 0.28
N VAL A 52 11.56 0.13 -0.92
CA VAL A 52 10.73 1.07 -1.71
C VAL A 52 9.41 1.36 -1.00
N ARG A 53 8.76 0.34 -0.43
CA ARG A 53 7.50 0.49 0.33
C ARG A 53 7.69 1.34 1.58
N ASP A 54 8.80 1.15 2.29
CA ASP A 54 9.09 1.82 3.55
C ASP A 54 9.52 3.27 3.36
N GLY A 55 10.18 3.58 2.23
CA GLY A 55 10.47 4.95 1.81
C GLY A 55 9.28 5.73 1.27
N ARG A 56 8.08 5.13 1.12
CA ARG A 56 6.90 5.86 0.64
C ARG A 56 6.54 6.96 1.64
N PRO A 57 6.36 8.22 1.22
CA PRO A 57 6.10 9.35 2.12
C PRO A 57 4.94 9.10 3.09
N ASN A 58 3.86 8.47 2.61
CA ASN A 58 2.71 8.11 3.44
C ASN A 58 3.02 7.10 4.56
N ARG A 59 4.00 6.21 4.38
CA ARG A 59 4.38 5.23 5.41
C ARG A 59 5.27 5.87 6.47
N VAL A 60 6.22 6.69 6.05
CA VAL A 60 7.08 7.48 6.95
C VAL A 60 6.22 8.38 7.83
N ALA A 61 5.32 9.15 7.22
CA ALA A 61 4.36 10.02 7.90
C ALA A 61 3.49 9.31 8.96
N ARG A 62 3.04 8.07 8.68
CA ARG A 62 2.22 7.30 9.64
C ARG A 62 3.03 6.68 10.77
N ASN A 63 4.32 6.49 10.55
CA ASN A 63 5.25 5.97 11.55
C ASN A 63 5.88 7.07 12.40
N ASP A 64 5.67 8.34 12.03
CA ASP A 64 6.11 9.49 12.81
C ASP A 64 5.55 9.44 14.24
N SER A 65 6.43 9.70 15.22
CA SER A 65 6.10 9.61 16.64
C SER A 65 5.06 10.66 17.08
N GLU A 66 5.12 11.86 16.51
CA GLU A 66 4.15 12.93 16.78
C GLU A 66 2.77 12.51 16.25
N TYR A 67 2.71 11.98 15.03
CA TYR A 67 1.46 11.48 14.46
C TYR A 67 0.85 10.33 15.26
N ARG A 68 1.68 9.38 15.71
CA ARG A 68 1.24 8.21 16.49
C ARG A 68 0.70 8.59 17.88
N ALA A 69 1.16 9.69 18.46
CA ALA A 69 0.66 10.20 19.73
C ALA A 69 -0.76 10.78 19.62
N ILE A 70 -1.24 11.08 18.41
CA ILE A 70 -2.57 11.67 18.19
C ILE A 70 -3.63 10.57 18.23
N ARG A 71 -4.53 10.63 19.22
CA ARG A 71 -5.69 9.74 19.29
C ARG A 71 -6.52 9.84 18.00
N LYS A 72 -7.02 8.69 17.53
CA LYS A 72 -7.89 8.64 16.33
C LYS A 72 -9.15 9.52 16.51
N PRO A 73 -9.69 10.11 15.43
CA PRO A 73 -10.85 11.01 15.49
C PRO A 73 -12.19 10.25 15.61
N ILE A 74 -12.22 9.15 16.36
CA ILE A 74 -13.43 8.33 16.52
C ILE A 74 -14.53 9.18 17.18
N GLY A 75 -15.75 9.11 16.64
CA GLY A 75 -16.89 9.90 17.09
C GLY A 75 -17.01 11.28 16.47
N LEU A 76 -16.00 11.75 15.70
CA LEU A 76 -16.09 13.00 14.96
C LEU A 76 -16.74 12.81 13.59
N ARG A 77 -17.37 13.87 13.06
CA ARG A 77 -17.88 13.88 11.68
C ARG A 77 -16.74 14.10 10.70
N CYS A 78 -16.84 13.48 9.53
CA CYS A 78 -15.93 13.76 8.42
C CYS A 78 -16.07 15.25 8.03
N ALA A 79 -14.95 15.97 8.01
CA ALA A 79 -14.86 17.37 7.61
C ALA A 79 -14.82 17.52 6.08
N LEU A 80 -14.21 16.58 5.37
CA LEU A 80 -14.06 16.65 3.90
C LEU A 80 -15.39 16.53 3.15
N ARG A 81 -16.31 15.69 3.62
CA ARG A 81 -17.68 15.52 3.09
C ARG A 81 -17.80 15.43 1.55
N ILE A 82 -16.83 14.80 0.89
CA ILE A 82 -16.82 14.64 -0.57
C ILE A 82 -18.05 13.83 -1.01
N ALA A 83 -18.86 14.43 -1.89
CA ALA A 83 -20.09 13.82 -2.42
C ALA A 83 -19.79 12.49 -3.13
N GLY A 84 -20.64 11.48 -2.92
CA GLY A 84 -20.47 10.15 -3.52
C GLY A 84 -19.32 9.30 -2.94
N VAL A 85 -18.54 9.83 -1.99
CA VAL A 85 -17.38 9.14 -1.38
C VAL A 85 -17.52 9.05 0.15
N CYS A 86 -18.10 10.07 0.78
CA CYS A 86 -18.10 10.23 2.23
C CYS A 86 -18.98 9.21 2.96
N THR A 87 -18.44 8.59 4.01
CA THR A 87 -19.19 7.72 4.94
C THR A 87 -19.79 8.48 6.14
N GLY A 88 -19.59 9.79 6.21
CA GLY A 88 -20.10 10.68 7.26
C GLY A 88 -19.27 10.72 8.55
N TRP A 89 -18.59 9.64 8.91
CA TRP A 89 -17.85 9.51 10.17
C TRP A 89 -16.34 9.46 9.96
N ALA A 90 -15.61 10.15 10.84
CA ALA A 90 -14.17 10.18 10.76
C ALA A 90 -13.53 8.90 11.33
N THR A 91 -12.58 8.37 10.56
CA THR A 91 -11.81 7.16 10.92
C THR A 91 -10.30 7.39 10.81
N THR A 92 -9.89 8.54 10.27
CA THR A 92 -8.50 8.96 10.10
C THR A 92 -8.37 10.48 10.23
N TRP A 93 -7.19 10.96 10.59
CA TRP A 93 -6.83 12.36 10.40
C TRP A 93 -6.42 12.60 8.95
N ASP A 94 -6.93 13.67 8.35
CA ASP A 94 -6.46 14.26 7.10
C ASP A 94 -5.59 15.48 7.41
N HIS A 95 -4.47 15.61 6.71
CA HIS A 95 -3.63 16.80 6.74
C HIS A 95 -4.21 17.85 5.79
N LYS A 96 -4.64 19.01 6.28
CA LYS A 96 -5.17 20.12 5.47
C LYS A 96 -4.17 20.48 4.37
N THR A 97 -2.95 20.83 4.75
CA THR A 97 -1.78 20.92 3.89
C THR A 97 -1.05 19.57 3.89
N PRO A 98 -0.90 18.90 2.73
CA PRO A 98 -0.16 17.64 2.65
C PRO A 98 1.28 17.77 3.15
N LEU A 99 1.82 16.70 3.74
CA LEU A 99 3.22 16.66 4.19
C LEU A 99 4.21 16.89 3.03
N ALA A 100 3.89 16.39 1.83
CA ALA A 100 4.68 16.61 0.62
C ALA A 100 4.74 18.09 0.18
N ALA A 101 3.80 18.91 0.64
CA ALA A 101 3.74 20.36 0.42
C ALA A 101 4.19 21.16 1.66
N GLY A 102 4.90 20.53 2.61
CA GLY A 102 5.41 21.18 3.82
C GLY A 102 4.42 21.23 4.99
N GLY A 103 3.31 20.50 4.94
CA GLY A 103 2.40 20.36 6.08
C GLY A 103 3.05 19.67 7.28
N THR A 104 2.46 19.86 8.46
CA THR A 104 2.94 19.29 9.75
C THR A 104 1.92 18.33 10.36
N HIS A 105 2.32 17.53 11.35
CA HIS A 105 1.42 16.67 12.13
C HIS A 105 0.65 17.41 13.24
N HIS A 106 0.89 18.72 13.41
CA HIS A 106 0.21 19.54 14.41
C HIS A 106 -1.30 19.55 14.22
N ARG A 107 -2.05 19.57 15.34
CA ARG A 107 -3.52 19.56 15.34
C ARG A 107 -4.15 20.68 14.49
N SER A 108 -3.50 21.83 14.36
CA SER A 108 -3.96 22.93 13.50
C SER A 108 -4.02 22.55 12.02
N ASN A 109 -3.10 21.69 11.56
CA ASN A 109 -3.03 21.16 10.20
C ASN A 109 -3.85 19.86 10.03
N LEU A 110 -4.51 19.34 11.08
CA LEU A 110 -5.32 18.14 10.98
C LEU A 110 -6.81 18.46 10.94
N GLN A 111 -7.56 17.65 10.20
CA GLN A 111 -9.02 17.62 10.24
C GLN A 111 -9.54 16.17 10.25
N PRO A 112 -10.67 15.90 10.91
CA PRO A 112 -11.23 14.56 10.98
C PRO A 112 -11.79 14.15 9.60
N ALA A 113 -11.44 12.97 9.11
CA ALA A 113 -11.88 12.48 7.80
C ALA A 113 -12.19 10.98 7.81
N CYS A 114 -13.10 10.54 6.93
CA CYS A 114 -13.21 9.12 6.62
C CYS A 114 -12.08 8.70 5.68
N VAL A 115 -11.64 7.44 5.76
CA VAL A 115 -10.60 6.89 4.88
C VAL A 115 -10.90 7.09 3.39
N PRO A 116 -12.14 6.88 2.88
CA PRO A 116 -12.45 7.13 1.47
C PRO A 116 -12.22 8.58 1.04
N CYS A 117 -12.68 9.57 1.83
CA CYS A 117 -12.47 10.98 1.50
C CYS A 117 -10.99 11.37 1.54
N ASN A 118 -10.24 10.91 2.56
CA ASN A 118 -8.81 11.19 2.67
C ASN A 118 -8.05 10.62 1.45
N SER A 119 -8.40 9.39 1.02
CA SER A 119 -7.81 8.78 -0.17
C SER A 119 -8.16 9.53 -1.47
N SER A 120 -9.43 9.97 -1.62
CA SER A 120 -9.89 10.71 -2.81
C SER A 120 -9.19 12.07 -2.94
N LYS A 121 -9.05 12.81 -1.83
CA LYS A 121 -8.25 14.04 -1.78
C LYS A 121 -6.80 13.79 -2.19
N GLY A 122 -6.18 12.75 -1.62
CA GLY A 122 -4.80 12.38 -1.97
C GLY A 122 -4.61 12.09 -3.47
N ALA A 123 -5.56 11.38 -4.09
CA ALA A 123 -5.55 11.11 -5.52
C ALA A 123 -5.58 12.42 -6.34
N GLN A 124 -6.48 13.35 -6.01
CA GLN A 124 -6.61 14.64 -6.69
C GLN A 124 -5.34 15.51 -6.59
N ILE A 125 -4.63 15.44 -5.46
CA ILE A 125 -3.39 16.19 -5.24
C ILE A 125 -2.20 15.57 -6.00
N SER A 126 -2.20 14.24 -6.17
CA SER A 126 -1.12 13.51 -6.85
C SER A 126 -1.18 13.53 -8.37
N THR A 127 -2.33 13.86 -8.97
CA THR A 127 -2.47 14.09 -10.40
C THR A 127 -2.25 15.57 -10.73
N PRO A 128 -1.21 15.96 -11.48
CA PRO A 128 -1.20 17.28 -12.08
C PRO A 128 -2.42 17.39 -12.99
N LYS A 129 -3.27 18.38 -12.75
CA LYS A 129 -4.37 18.74 -13.64
C LYS A 129 -3.75 19.24 -14.96
N PRO A 130 -4.15 18.74 -16.14
CA PRO A 130 -3.68 19.27 -17.41
C PRO A 130 -4.07 20.74 -17.59
#